data_AF-A0A195CS62-F1
#
_entry.id   AF-A0A195CS62-F1
#
_cell.length_a   1.000
_cell.length_b   1.000
_cell.length_c   1.000
_cell.angle_alpha   90.00
_cell.angle_beta   90.00
_cell.angle_gamma   90.00
#
_symmetry.space_group_name_H-M   'P 1'
#
loop_
_entity.id
_entity.type
_entity.pdbx_description
1 polymer ?
#
loop_
_entity_poly.entity_id
_entity_poly.type
_entity_poly.pdbx_seq_one_letter_code
_entity_poly.pdbx_strand_id
1 'polypeptide(L)'
;YPLPLRIFASTVSFMSPNAYKYIRNVFPVLPHLSTVRKWHAEIDVKSGICQATLEILTEKLVQANNTGKKLLCSMMVDDIAIRKHVRWNGK
;
A
#
# COMPACT_ATOMS: atom_id res chain seq x y z
N TYR A 1 7.24 4.97 -15.78
CA TYR A 1 5.86 5.52 -15.86
C TYR A 1 5.77 6.75 -14.95
N PRO A 2 5.10 7.82 -15.39
CA PRO A 2 4.91 9.05 -14.59
C PRO A 2 4.24 8.76 -13.24
N LEU A 3 4.59 9.54 -12.21
CA LEU A 3 4.10 9.32 -10.84
C LEU A 3 2.57 9.31 -10.74
N PRO A 4 1.82 10.27 -11.34
CA PRO A 4 0.34 10.26 -11.25
C PRO A 4 -0.28 9.00 -11.84
N LEU A 5 0.30 8.48 -12.93
CA LEU A 5 -0.18 7.27 -13.59
C LEU A 5 0.13 6.02 -12.76
N ARG A 6 1.29 5.97 -12.09
CA ARG A 6 1.63 4.88 -11.16
C ARG A 6 0.65 4.85 -9.99
N ILE A 7 0.37 6.01 -9.38
CA ILE A 7 -0.58 6.14 -8.28
C ILE A 7 -1.96 5.65 -8.73
N PHE A 8 -2.49 6.20 -9.83
CA PHE A 8 -3.80 5.80 -10.36
C PHE A 8 -3.90 4.29 -10.60
N ALA A 9 -2.95 3.72 -11.34
CA ALA A 9 -2.98 2.30 -11.70
C ALA A 9 -2.84 1.38 -10.46
N SER A 10 -1.94 1.71 -9.53
CA SER A 10 -1.76 0.95 -8.29
C SER A 10 -3.00 1.04 -7.40
N THR A 11 -3.57 2.22 -7.20
CA THR A 11 -4.76 2.42 -6.37
C THR A 11 -5.95 1.65 -6.90
N VAL A 12 -6.28 1.79 -8.19
CA VAL A 12 -7.43 1.08 -8.78
C VAL A 12 -7.21 -0.43 -8.76
N SER A 13 -6.01 -0.91 -9.09
CA SER A 13 -5.70 -2.34 -9.04
C SER A 13 -5.73 -2.91 -7.63
N PHE A 14 -5.38 -2.13 -6.60
CA PHE A 14 -5.46 -2.54 -5.20
C PHE A 14 -6.91 -2.62 -4.72
N MET A 15 -7.73 -1.63 -5.06
CA MET A 15 -9.15 -1.59 -4.68
C MET A 15 -9.98 -2.65 -5.39
N SER A 16 -9.76 -2.85 -6.70
CA SER A 16 -10.43 -3.89 -7.49
C SER A 16 -9.61 -4.27 -8.73
N PRO A 17 -8.93 -5.43 -8.71
CA PRO A 17 -8.22 -5.95 -9.89
C PRO A 17 -9.12 -6.13 -11.11
N ASN A 18 -10.40 -6.44 -10.90
CA ASN A 18 -11.38 -6.60 -11.99
C ASN A 18 -11.76 -5.25 -12.61
N ALA A 19 -11.95 -4.22 -11.79
CA ALA A 19 -12.20 -2.87 -12.30
C ALA A 19 -10.98 -2.37 -13.10
N TYR A 20 -9.76 -2.60 -12.61
CA TYR A 20 -8.55 -2.21 -13.34
C TYR A 20 -8.43 -2.93 -14.69
N LYS A 21 -8.75 -4.24 -14.76
CA LYS A 21 -8.79 -4.98 -16.04
C LYS A 21 -9.76 -4.35 -17.02
N TYR A 22 -10.98 -4.03 -16.57
CA TYR A 22 -11.99 -3.39 -17.41
C TYR A 22 -11.51 -2.02 -17.93
N ILE A 23 -11.04 -1.15 -17.04
CA ILE A 23 -10.55 0.18 -17.41
C ILE A 23 -9.37 0.07 -18.38
N ARG A 24 -8.46 -0.87 -18.18
CA ARG A 24 -7.35 -1.12 -19.12
C ARG A 24 -7.84 -1.58 -20.50
N ASN A 25 -8.91 -2.37 -20.57
CA ASN A 25 -9.48 -2.77 -21.86
C ASN A 25 -10.04 -1.56 -22.63
N VAL A 26 -10.64 -0.59 -21.92
CA VAL A 26 -11.12 0.67 -22.49
C VAL A 26 -9.96 1.63 -22.82
N PHE A 27 -8.92 1.64 -21.98
CA PHE A 27 -7.74 2.50 -22.11
C PHE A 27 -6.44 1.67 -22.21
N PRO A 28 -6.07 1.20 -23.41
CA PRO A 28 -4.92 0.31 -23.61
C PRO A 28 -3.56 0.93 -23.23
N VAL A 29 -3.51 2.26 -23.11
CA VAL A 29 -2.33 3.03 -22.66
C VAL A 29 -1.97 2.75 -21.20
N LEU A 30 -2.88 2.17 -20.41
CA LEU A 30 -2.62 1.85 -19.01
C LEU A 30 -1.63 0.68 -18.86
N PRO A 31 -0.77 0.72 -17.83
CA PRO A 31 0.20 -0.34 -17.55
C PRO A 31 -0.44 -1.73 -17.46
N HIS A 32 0.25 -2.76 -17.94
CA HIS A 32 -0.20 -4.13 -17.72
C HIS A 32 -0.17 -4.50 -16.23
N LEU A 33 -1.05 -5.41 -15.79
CA LEU A 33 -1.11 -5.88 -14.41
C LEU A 33 0.22 -6.45 -13.92
N SER A 34 1.01 -7.08 -14.80
CA SER A 34 2.36 -7.55 -14.45
C SER A 34 3.28 -6.40 -14.04
N THR A 35 3.21 -5.25 -14.72
CA THR A 35 3.96 -4.04 -14.37
C THR A 35 3.50 -3.48 -13.03
N VAL A 36 2.19 -3.40 -12.79
CA VAL A 36 1.62 -2.94 -11.52
C VAL A 36 2.02 -3.88 -10.37
N ARG A 37 2.05 -5.19 -10.58
CA ARG A 37 2.53 -6.17 -9.60
C ARG A 37 4.01 -5.99 -9.27
N LYS A 38 4.86 -5.69 -10.27
CA LYS A 38 6.29 -5.43 -10.04
C LYS A 38 6.50 -4.23 -9.12
N TRP A 39 5.73 -3.14 -9.29
CA TRP A 39 5.83 -1.99 -8.39
C TRP A 39 5.49 -2.33 -6.94
N HIS A 40 4.54 -3.23 -6.70
CA HIS A 40 4.25 -3.71 -5.35
C HIS A 40 5.31 -4.68 -4.83
N ALA A 41 5.99 -5.42 -5.70
CA ALA A 41 7.01 -6.38 -5.31
C ALA A 41 8.28 -5.72 -4.75
N GLU A 42 8.54 -4.46 -5.11
CA GLU A 42 9.61 -3.60 -4.60
C GLU A 42 9.33 -3.06 -3.19
N ILE A 43 8.09 -3.15 -2.69
CA ILE A 43 7.74 -2.67 -1.35
C ILE A 43 8.31 -3.64 -0.31
N ASP A 44 9.15 -3.11 0.59
CA ASP A 44 9.72 -3.87 1.69
C ASP A 44 8.67 -4.09 2.78
N VAL A 45 8.10 -5.30 2.83
CA VAL A 45 7.09 -5.71 3.82
C VAL A 45 7.72 -6.68 4.83
N LYS A 46 8.68 -6.16 5.61
CA LYS A 46 9.30 -6.94 6.69
C LYS A 46 8.34 -7.14 7.85
N SER A 47 8.53 -8.25 8.56
CA SER A 47 7.86 -8.49 9.84
C SER A 47 8.26 -7.43 10.86
N GLY A 48 7.33 -7.03 11.72
CA GLY A 48 7.54 -6.03 12.76
C GLY A 48 6.78 -4.75 12.47
N ILE A 49 7.29 -3.63 13.01
CA ILE A 49 6.63 -2.33 12.87
C ILE A 49 6.95 -1.74 11.49
N CYS A 50 5.93 -1.30 10.77
CA CYS A 50 6.09 -0.65 9.48
C CYS A 50 6.68 0.76 9.65
N GLN A 51 7.95 0.93 9.28
CA GLN A 51 8.68 2.20 9.41
C GLN A 51 7.99 3.36 8.68
N ALA A 52 7.50 3.11 7.46
CA ALA A 52 6.76 4.12 6.68
C ALA A 52 5.50 4.61 7.42
N THR A 53 4.88 3.75 8.24
CA THR A 53 3.72 4.16 9.05
C THR A 53 4.13 5.09 10.19
N LEU A 54 5.28 4.84 10.82
CA LEU A 54 5.84 5.71 11.86
C LEU A 54 6.25 7.08 11.30
N GLU A 55 6.82 7.12 10.10
CA GLU A 55 7.17 8.38 9.41
C GLU A 55 5.92 9.23 9.16
N ILE A 56 4.85 8.63 8.60
CA ILE A 56 3.57 9.30 8.39
C ILE A 56 2.95 9.78 9.71
N LEU A 57 3.02 9.00 10.78
CA LEU A 57 2.55 9.41 12.11
C LEU A 57 3.35 10.61 12.64
N THR A 58 4.66 10.63 12.41
CA THR A 58 5.54 11.74 12.78
C THR A 58 5.18 13.02 12.03
N GLU A 59 4.92 12.93 10.73
CA GLU A 59 4.47 14.07 9.92
C GLU A 59 3.13 14.63 10.44
N LYS A 60 2.17 13.74 10.75
CA LYS A 60 0.88 14.14 11.33
C LYS A 60 1.03 14.79 12.70
N LEU A 61 1.97 14.31 13.52
CA LEU A 61 2.29 14.93 14.81
C LEU A 61 2.80 16.36 14.64
N VAL A 62 3.73 16.58 13.70
CA VAL A 62 4.26 17.92 13.37
C VAL A 62 3.13 18.85 12.90
N GLN A 63 2.25 18.37 12.00
CA GLN A 63 1.11 19.15 11.53
C GLN A 63 0.14 19.52 12.66
N ALA A 64 -0.14 18.58 13.56
CA ALA A 64 -1.00 18.84 14.73
C ALA A 64 -0.37 19.92 15.63
N ASN A 65 0.92 19.79 15.96
CA ASN A 65 1.64 20.75 16.79
C ASN A 65 1.63 22.16 16.18
N ASN A 66 1.83 22.28 14.86
CA ASN A 66 1.79 23.57 14.15
C ASN A 66 0.42 24.25 14.21
N THR A 67 -0.65 23.49 14.43
CA THR A 67 -2.02 24.01 14.59
C THR A 67 -2.44 24.16 16.05
N GLY A 68 -1.50 23.99 17.00
CA GLY A 68 -1.76 24.05 18.44
C GLY A 68 -2.56 22.85 18.97
N LYS A 69 -2.69 21.77 18.18
CA LYS A 69 -3.44 20.56 18.55
C LYS A 69 -2.48 19.48 19.03
N LYS A 70 -2.94 18.68 19.99
CA LYS A 70 -2.22 17.48 20.43
C LYS A 70 -2.77 16.24 19.72
N LEU A 71 -1.89 15.48 19.07
CA LEU A 71 -2.24 14.19 18.51
C LEU A 71 -2.27 13.14 19.62
N LEU A 72 -3.39 12.45 19.79
CA LEU A 72 -3.55 11.32 20.70
C LEU A 72 -3.90 10.08 19.87
N CYS A 73 -3.26 8.95 20.18
CA CYS A 73 -3.50 7.68 19.52
C CYS A 73 -3.59 6.55 20.54
N SER A 74 -4.41 5.54 20.23
CA SER A 74 -4.49 4.27 20.95
C SER A 74 -4.05 3.16 20.00
N MET A 75 -3.21 2.24 20.51
CA MET A 75 -2.81 1.05 19.76
C MET A 75 -3.62 -0.15 20.27
N MET A 76 -4.30 -0.83 19.35
CA MET A 76 -5.00 -2.09 19.61
C MET A 76 -4.33 -3.17 18.77
N VAL A 77 -4.05 -4.32 19.38
CA VAL A 77 -3.37 -5.44 18.73
C VAL A 77 -4.17 -6.70 19.01
N ASP A 78 -4.38 -7.50 17.98
CA ASP A 78 -5.08 -8.78 18.02
C ASP A 78 -4.39 -9.77 17.08
N ASP A 79 -4.59 -11.06 17.29
CA ASP A 79 -3.99 -12.15 16.53
C ASP A 79 -5.01 -12.81 15.60
N ILE A 80 -4.57 -13.15 14.39
CA ILE A 80 -5.39 -13.88 13.42
C ILE A 80 -4.81 -15.29 13.25
N ALA A 81 -5.65 -16.30 13.41
CA ALA A 81 -5.27 -17.69 13.13
C ALA A 81 -5.03 -17.89 11.63
N ILE A 82 -3.77 -18.12 11.24
CA ILE A 82 -3.38 -18.45 9.86
C ILE A 82 -3.20 -19.96 9.74
N ARG A 83 -3.70 -20.56 8.65
CA ARG A 83 -3.53 -21.99 8.38
C ARG A 83 -2.04 -22.36 8.35
N LYS A 84 -1.63 -23.36 9.14
CA LYS A 84 -0.28 -23.90 9.12
C LYS A 84 -0.03 -24.60 7.79
N HIS A 85 0.93 -24.09 7.02
CA HIS A 85 1.41 -24.70 5.78
C HIS A 85 2.76 -24.10 5.40
N VAL A 86 3.59 -24.90 4.75
CA VAL A 86 4.88 -24.44 4.22
C VAL A 86 4.61 -23.71 2.89
N ARG A 87 5.07 -22.47 2.78
CA ARG A 87 5.10 -21.73 1.51
C ARG A 87 6.54 -21.47 1.10
N TRP A 88 6.86 -21.82 -0.14
CA TRP A 88 8.08 -21.35 -0.81
C TRP A 88 7.79 -19.98 -1.43
N ASN A 89 8.61 -18.98 -1.13
CA ASN A 89 8.41 -17.62 -1.61
C ASN A 89 8.97 -17.41 -3.03
N GLY A 90 9.82 -18.31 -3.55
CA GLY A 90 10.34 -18.30 -4.93
C GLY A 90 11.01 -17.00 -5.37
N LYS A 91 11.28 -16.12 -4.41
CA LYS A 91 12.10 -14.92 -4.53
C LYS A 91 13.53 -15.31 -4.22
#